data_AF-A0A3A4ZG30-F1
#
_entry.id   AF-A0A3A4ZG30-F1
#
_cell.length_a   1.000
_cell.length_b   1.000
_cell.length_c   1.000
_cell.angle_alpha   90.00
_cell.angle_beta   90.00
_cell.angle_gamma   90.00
#
_symmetry.space_group_name_H-M   'P 1'
#
loop_
_entity.id
_entity.type
_entity.pdbx_description
1 polymer ?
#
loop_
_entity_poly.entity_id
_entity_poly.type
_entity_poly.pdbx_seq_one_letter_code
_entity_poly.pdbx_strand_id
1 'polypeptide(L)'
;MSIELLRKQIKELLQEREKATLEKGLAAEDNKDLRENFAYDYWAQKEFALTSKIRKLTAEIDRLAKKTSTQKRKPRRVNTKPVEKIKDLPQNKWL
;
A
#
# COMPACT_ATOMS: atom_id res chain seq x y z
N MET A 1 7.57 5.08 14.51
CA MET A 1 7.97 5.92 13.36
C MET A 1 6.83 6.86 13.02
N SER A 2 7.09 8.16 12.85
CA SER A 2 6.07 9.13 12.40
C SER A 2 5.81 8.99 10.90
N ILE A 3 4.57 9.22 10.47
CA ILE A 3 4.19 9.24 9.04
C ILE A 3 5.02 10.28 8.26
N GLU A 4 5.36 11.42 8.88
CA GLU A 4 6.23 12.44 8.28
C GLU A 4 7.64 11.92 7.97
N LEU A 5 8.20 11.10 8.87
CA LEU A 5 9.52 10.51 8.67
C LEU A 5 9.49 9.54 7.48
N LEU A 6 8.45 8.71 7.38
CA LEU A 6 8.25 7.79 6.25
C LEU A 6 8.09 8.55 4.93
N ARG A 7 7.35 9.67 4.92
CA ARG A 7 7.21 10.53 3.74
C ARG A 7 8.54 11.15 3.32
N LYS A 8 9.34 11.61 4.28
CA LYS A 8 10.69 12.15 4.00
C LYS A 8 11.59 11.07 3.39
N GLN A 9 11.59 9.87 3.97
CA GLN A 9 12.36 8.73 3.43
C GLN A 9 11.89 8.34 2.02
N ILE A 10 10.60 8.33 1.74
CA ILE A 10 10.08 8.07 0.39
C ILE A 10 10.56 9.15 -0.58
N LYS A 11 10.56 10.43 -0.19
CA LYS A 11 11.07 11.51 -1.03
C LYS A 11 12.55 11.34 -1.38
N GLU A 12 13.38 10.99 -0.40
CA GLU A 12 14.80 10.70 -0.61
C GLU A 12 15.00 9.50 -1.56
N LEU A 13 14.23 8.42 -1.37
CA LEU A 13 14.29 7.25 -2.23
C LEU A 13 13.80 7.52 -3.65
N LEU A 14 12.82 8.41 -3.84
CA LEU A 14 12.37 8.83 -5.16
C LEU A 14 13.47 9.59 -5.91
N GLN A 15 14.18 10.49 -5.23
CA GLN A 15 15.32 11.20 -5.81
C GLN A 15 16.47 10.24 -6.14
N GLU A 16 16.73 9.26 -5.28
CA GLU A 16 17.74 8.24 -5.57
C GLU A 16 17.34 7.35 -6.75
N ARG A 17 16.05 7.01 -6.86
CA ARG A 17 15.51 6.24 -7.99
C ARG A 17 15.68 7.00 -9.29
N GLU A 18 15.35 8.30 -9.30
CA GLU A 18 15.50 9.15 -10.48
C GLU A 18 16.95 9.19 -10.97
N LYS A 19 17.91 9.32 -10.05
CA LYS A 19 19.34 9.21 -10.39
C LYS A 19 19.66 7.85 -11.00
N ALA A 20 19.23 6.75 -10.40
CA ALA A 20 19.47 5.41 -10.94
C ALA A 20 18.85 5.23 -12.34
N THR A 21 17.67 5.81 -12.59
CA THR A 21 17.03 5.80 -13.91
C THR A 21 17.84 6.57 -14.95
N LEU A 22 18.39 7.74 -14.59
CA LEU A 22 19.25 8.53 -15.46
C LEU A 22 20.54 7.75 -15.81
N GLU A 23 21.25 7.27 -14.79
CA GLU A 23 22.51 6.52 -14.97
C GLU A 23 22.31 5.24 -15.79
N LYS A 24 21.18 4.55 -15.62
CA LYS A 24 20.80 3.41 -16.46
C LYS A 24 20.64 3.83 -17.93
N GLY A 25 20.05 5.00 -18.17
CA GLY A 25 19.89 5.57 -19.51
C GLY A 25 21.23 5.90 -20.16
N LEU A 26 22.13 6.58 -19.43
CA LEU A 26 23.49 6.87 -19.91
C LEU A 26 24.25 5.57 -20.21
N ALA A 27 24.22 4.60 -19.30
CA ALA A 27 24.86 3.32 -19.52
C ALA A 27 24.33 2.61 -20.79
N ALA A 28 23.03 2.71 -21.07
CA ALA A 28 22.44 2.15 -22.28
C ALA A 28 22.90 2.86 -23.57
N GLU A 29 23.17 4.17 -23.50
CA GLU A 29 23.66 4.96 -24.62
C GLU A 29 25.14 4.70 -24.90
N ASP A 30 25.95 4.60 -23.84
CA ASP A 30 27.40 4.38 -23.93
C ASP A 30 27.77 3.00 -24.51
N ASN A 31 26.88 2.01 -24.39
CA ASN A 31 27.17 0.63 -24.77
C ASN A 31 26.22 0.12 -25.85
N LYS A 32 26.77 -0.26 -27.01
CA LYS A 32 25.98 -0.71 -28.18
C LYS A 32 25.32 -2.08 -27.98
N ASP A 33 25.86 -2.91 -27.08
CA ASP A 33 25.26 -4.19 -26.71
C ASP A 33 24.81 -4.17 -25.25
N LEU A 34 23.49 -4.18 -25.06
CA LEU A 34 22.87 -4.14 -23.74
C LEU A 34 22.96 -5.49 -23.00
N ARG A 35 23.33 -6.58 -23.68
CA ARG A 35 23.38 -7.93 -23.06
C ARG A 35 24.59 -8.14 -22.16
N GLU A 36 25.67 -7.41 -22.41
CA GLU A 36 26.91 -7.48 -21.62
C GLU A 36 27.20 -6.16 -20.90
N ASN A 37 26.19 -5.30 -20.75
CA ASN A 37 26.34 -4.01 -20.13
C ASN A 37 26.16 -4.09 -18.60
N PHE A 38 27.23 -4.47 -17.91
CA PHE A 38 27.25 -4.58 -16.45
C PHE A 38 26.80 -3.29 -15.74
N ALA A 39 27.14 -2.13 -16.29
CA ALA A 39 26.71 -0.84 -15.74
C ALA A 39 25.18 -0.69 -15.83
N TYR A 40 24.59 -1.01 -16.98
CA TYR A 40 23.13 -1.02 -17.14
C TYR A 40 22.46 -1.97 -16.16
N ASP A 41 22.96 -3.20 -16.05
CA ASP A 41 22.39 -4.22 -15.15
C ASP A 41 22.43 -3.78 -13.69
N TYR A 42 23.56 -3.20 -13.25
CA TYR A 42 23.70 -2.65 -11.92
C TYR A 42 22.63 -1.58 -11.63
N TRP A 43 22.49 -0.60 -12.53
CA TRP A 43 21.52 0.48 -12.35
C TRP A 43 20.07 0.00 -12.44
N ALA A 44 19.79 -0.99 -13.30
CA ALA A 44 18.49 -1.64 -13.39
C ALA A 44 18.12 -2.37 -12.08
N GLN A 45 19.06 -3.14 -11.51
CA GLN A 45 18.85 -3.80 -10.23
C GLN A 45 18.65 -2.79 -9.09
N LYS A 46 19.44 -1.71 -9.08
CA LYS A 46 19.31 -0.64 -8.09
C LYS A 46 17.96 0.06 -8.19
N GLU A 47 17.50 0.39 -9.39
CA GLU A 47 16.16 0.97 -9.61
C GLU A 47 15.06 0.04 -9.10
N PHE A 48 15.17 -1.25 -9.38
CA PHE A 48 14.21 -2.26 -8.90
C PHE A 48 14.18 -2.34 -7.37
N ALA A 49 15.35 -2.35 -6.72
CA ALA A 49 15.47 -2.37 -5.26
C ALA A 49 14.85 -1.12 -4.61
N LEU A 50 15.13 0.06 -5.17
CA LEU A 50 14.57 1.34 -4.70
C LEU A 50 13.05 1.36 -4.85
N THR A 51 12.54 0.94 -6.01
CA THR A 51 11.09 0.83 -6.28
C THR A 51 10.41 -0.10 -5.28
N SER A 52 11.03 -1.25 -5.00
CA SER A 52 10.53 -2.21 -4.01
C SER A 52 10.50 -1.63 -2.60
N LYS A 53 11.52 -0.85 -2.22
CA LYS A 53 11.60 -0.18 -0.92
C LYS A 53 10.53 0.92 -0.78
N ILE A 54 10.34 1.73 -1.81
CA ILE A 54 9.28 2.74 -1.87
C ILE A 54 7.92 2.08 -1.68
N ARG A 55 7.63 0.97 -2.40
CA ARG A 55 6.37 0.23 -2.27
C ARG A 55 6.11 -0.30 -0.86
N LYS A 56 7.15 -0.76 -0.17
CA LYS A 56 7.03 -1.22 1.23
C LYS A 56 6.70 -0.05 2.16
N LEU A 57 7.35 1.10 1.98
CA LEU A 57 7.11 2.28 2.82
C LEU A 57 5.72 2.90 2.59
N THR A 58 5.24 2.95 1.35
CA THR A 58 3.86 3.39 1.07
C THR A 58 2.83 2.46 1.69
N ALA A 59 3.02 1.14 1.58
CA ALA A 59 2.14 0.18 2.26
C ALA A 59 2.15 0.34 3.79
N GLU A 60 3.29 0.71 4.38
CA GLU A 60 3.39 0.97 5.81
C GLU A 60 2.64 2.26 6.21
N ILE A 61 2.74 3.33 5.41
CA ILE A 61 1.94 4.54 5.60
C ILE A 61 0.45 4.21 5.57
N ASP A 62 -0.01 3.42 4.59
CA ASP A 62 -1.42 3.04 4.47
C ASP A 62 -1.91 2.22 5.67
N ARG A 63 -1.08 1.32 6.19
CA ARG A 63 -1.38 0.55 7.41
C ARG A 63 -1.52 1.47 8.62
N LEU A 64 -0.61 2.41 8.81
CA LEU A 64 -0.65 3.36 9.91
C LEU A 64 -1.87 4.29 9.82
N ALA A 65 -2.22 4.75 8.61
CA ALA A 65 -3.39 5.57 8.36
C ALA A 65 -4.72 4.81 8.61
N LYS A 66 -4.79 3.52 8.29
CA LYS A 66 -5.96 2.68 8.62
C LYS A 66 -6.08 2.46 10.12
N LYS A 67 -4.97 2.17 10.82
CA LYS A 67 -4.96 1.92 12.26
C LYS A 67 -5.48 3.11 13.07
N THR A 68 -5.17 4.34 12.65
CA THR A 68 -5.68 5.57 13.28
C THR A 68 -7.16 5.83 12.98
N SER A 69 -7.68 5.35 11.85
CA SER A 69 -9.10 5.45 11.48
C SER A 69 -9.98 4.47 12.27
N THR A 70 -9.54 3.22 12.43
CA THR A 70 -10.33 2.16 13.09
C THR A 70 -10.50 2.40 14.59
N GLN A 71 -9.52 3.00 15.26
CA GLN A 71 -9.60 3.32 16.69
C GLN A 71 -10.66 4.39 17.04
N LYS A 72 -11.15 5.18 16.07
CA LYS A 72 -12.15 6.24 16.32
C LYS A 72 -13.60 5.76 16.30
N ARG A 73 -13.88 4.52 15.90
CA ARG A 73 -15.24 3.97 15.92
C ARG A 73 -15.48 3.23 17.23
N LYS A 74 -15.83 3.95 18.29
CA LYS A 74 -16.50 3.32 19.44
C LYS A 74 -17.78 2.64 18.92
N PRO A 75 -18.05 1.36 19.22
CA PRO A 75 -19.32 0.76 18.86
C PRO A 75 -20.43 1.55 19.57
N ARG A 76 -21.25 2.26 18.79
CA ARG A 76 -22.45 2.93 19.30
C ARG A 76 -23.36 1.79 19.76
N ARG A 77 -23.48 1.55 21.07
CA ARG A 77 -24.44 0.59 21.62
C ARG A 77 -25.83 1.05 21.19
N VAL A 78 -26.37 0.43 20.16
CA VAL A 78 -27.76 0.63 19.76
C VAL A 78 -28.60 -0.15 20.77
N ASN A 79 -29.31 0.57 21.63
CA ASN A 79 -30.27 -0.02 22.56
C ASN A 79 -31.52 -0.40 21.76
N THR A 80 -31.45 -1.49 20.98
CA THR A 80 -32.65 -2.05 20.34
C THR A 80 -33.47 -2.74 21.42
N LYS A 81 -34.61 -2.16 21.78
CA LYS A 81 -35.63 -2.86 22.59
C LYS A 81 -36.00 -4.15 21.84
N PRO A 82 -36.11 -5.30 22.54
CA PRO A 82 -36.48 -6.55 21.89
C PRO A 82 -37.89 -6.42 21.31
N VAL A 83 -38.03 -6.66 20.01
CA VAL A 83 -39.34 -6.74 19.36
C VAL A 83 -40.02 -8.00 19.87
N GLU A 84 -41.13 -7.82 20.58
CA GLU A 84 -41.98 -8.92 21.05
C GLU A 84 -42.50 -9.68 19.82
N LYS A 85 -42.12 -10.96 19.73
CA LYS A 85 -42.63 -11.85 18.68
C LYS A 85 -44.10 -12.12 18.97
N ILE A 86 -44.98 -11.61 18.11
CA ILE A 86 -46.40 -11.94 18.11
C ILE A 86 -46.52 -13.44 17.79
N LYS A 87 -46.75 -14.26 18.83
CA LYS A 87 -47.29 -15.61 18.69
C LYS A 87 -48.78 -15.42 18.43
N ASP A 88 -49.22 -15.57 17.19
CA ASP A 88 -50.55 -16.06 16.81
C ASP A 88 -50.72 -15.89 15.29
N LEU A 89 -50.18 -16.84 14.52
CA LEU A 89 -50.65 -17.09 13.17
C LEU A 89 -51.38 -18.44 13.18
N PRO A 90 -52.71 -18.49 12.92
CA PRO A 90 -53.43 -19.75 12.82
C PRO A 90 -52.98 -20.50 11.55
N GLN A 91 -52.48 -21.71 11.77
CA GLN A 91 -51.98 -22.60 10.73
C GLN A 91 -53.18 -23.33 10.12
N ASN A 92 -53.91 -22.66 9.23
CA ASN A 92 -55.02 -23.30 8.53
C ASN A 92 -54.49 -24.37 7.57
N LYS A 93 -54.82 -25.62 7.91
CA LYS A 93 -54.72 -26.82 7.11
C LYS A 93 -55.60 -26.65 5.87
N TRP A 94 -55.01 -26.74 4.69
CA TRP A 94 -55.74 -26.78 3.42
C TRP A 94 -56.27 -28.20 3.21
N LEU A 95 -57.59 -28.31 3.04
CA LEU A 95 -58.27 -29.38 2.29
C LEU A 95 -58.56 -28.82 0.89
#